data_AF-A0A2G2DLK6-F1
#
_entry.id   AF-A0A2G2DLK6-F1
#
_cell.length_a   1.000
_cell.length_b   1.000
_cell.length_c   1.000
_cell.angle_alpha   90.00
_cell.angle_beta   90.00
_cell.angle_gamma   90.00
#
_symmetry.space_group_name_H-M   'P 1'
#
loop_
_entity.id
_entity.type
_entity.pdbx_description
1 polymer ?
#
loop_
_entity_poly.entity_id
_entity_poly.type
_entity_poly.pdbx_seq_one_letter_code
_entity_poly.pdbx_strand_id
1 'polypeptide(L)'
;MSRTKFTLAIMALALSGCVAPPPPSAKKPAVNLEAVLPPQSLLREDTLTALNHDRNQSRLPYVGVWATDGDKCAMMDQTAFQGFAVITPDSMRRSAETCTFEQGQPGSPYVRLEATCKARGNKTTSRTLGIQMLSSRQLALTTAPGNPPTAMVRCRLLPTPQPVSGRP
;
A
#
# COMPACT_ATOMS: atom_id res chain seq x y z
N MET A 1 -44.64 73.08 -28.14
CA MET A 1 -45.51 72.17 -28.92
C MET A 1 -44.64 71.17 -29.66
N SER A 2 -45.17 69.95 -29.82
CA SER A 2 -44.72 68.85 -30.67
C SER A 2 -43.82 67.76 -30.05
N ARG A 3 -44.38 66.56 -30.08
CA ARG A 3 -43.89 65.26 -29.65
C ARG A 3 -43.33 64.54 -30.88
N THR A 4 -42.23 63.80 -30.77
CA THR A 4 -42.11 62.52 -31.50
C THR A 4 -41.12 61.57 -30.84
N LYS A 5 -41.57 60.32 -30.71
CA LYS A 5 -40.88 59.16 -30.13
C LYS A 5 -40.01 58.50 -31.21
N PHE A 6 -38.87 57.91 -30.83
CA PHE A 6 -38.38 56.70 -31.51
C PHE A 6 -37.71 55.77 -30.49
N THR A 7 -38.35 54.61 -30.34
CA THR A 7 -37.91 53.42 -29.61
C THR A 7 -36.85 52.71 -30.43
N LEU A 8 -35.76 52.22 -29.83
CA LEU A 8 -35.08 51.05 -30.37
C LEU A 8 -34.48 50.20 -29.24
N ALA A 9 -34.95 48.96 -29.19
CA ALA A 9 -34.53 47.91 -28.28
C ALA A 9 -33.20 47.30 -28.75
N ILE A 10 -32.33 46.95 -27.79
CA ILE A 10 -31.19 46.06 -28.06
C ILE A 10 -31.33 44.87 -27.09
N MET A 11 -31.70 43.73 -27.67
CA MET A 11 -31.64 42.40 -27.06
C MET A 11 -30.19 42.10 -26.67
N ALA A 12 -29.95 41.85 -25.38
CA ALA A 12 -28.71 41.27 -24.90
C ALA A 12 -28.74 39.75 -25.07
N LEU A 13 -27.73 39.21 -25.75
CA LEU A 13 -27.53 37.80 -26.01
C LEU A 13 -27.41 37.00 -24.70
N ALA A 14 -28.29 36.02 -24.52
CA ALA A 14 -28.09 34.97 -23.53
C ALA A 14 -26.93 34.07 -23.99
N LEU A 15 -25.78 34.17 -23.32
CA LEU A 15 -24.68 33.24 -23.46
C LEU A 15 -25.15 31.86 -22.98
N SER A 16 -25.39 30.96 -23.94
CA SER A 16 -25.53 29.53 -23.69
C SER A 16 -24.24 29.03 -23.03
N GLY A 17 -24.30 28.81 -21.71
CA GLY A 17 -23.23 28.16 -20.97
C GLY A 17 -23.15 26.70 -21.39
N CYS A 18 -22.13 26.37 -22.18
CA CYS A 18 -21.73 24.99 -22.41
C CYS A 18 -21.26 24.38 -21.08
N VAL A 19 -22.11 23.59 -20.45
CA VAL A 19 -21.71 22.73 -19.33
C VAL A 19 -20.82 21.64 -19.93
N ALA A 20 -19.51 21.76 -19.73
CA ALA A 20 -18.58 20.69 -20.07
C ALA A 20 -18.96 19.42 -19.29
N PRO A 21 -19.06 18.25 -19.94
CA PRO A 21 -19.27 17.00 -19.23
C PRO A 21 -18.12 16.78 -18.24
N PRO A 22 -18.39 16.23 -17.05
CA PRO A 22 -17.34 15.93 -16.08
C PRO A 22 -16.29 15.03 -16.75
N PRO A 23 -14.99 15.25 -16.47
CA PRO A 23 -13.95 14.38 -17.00
C PRO A 23 -14.28 12.93 -16.62
N PRO A 24 -14.06 11.96 -17.53
CA PRO A 24 -14.27 10.55 -17.21
C PRO A 24 -13.48 10.26 -15.94
N SER A 25 -14.18 9.79 -14.89
CA SER A 25 -13.55 9.40 -13.63
C SER A 25 -12.38 8.49 -13.97
N ALA A 26 -11.18 8.91 -13.56
CA ALA A 26 -9.99 8.08 -13.66
C ALA A 26 -10.35 6.71 -13.09
N LYS A 27 -10.47 5.71 -13.97
CA LYS A 27 -10.63 4.32 -13.56
C LYS A 27 -9.51 4.08 -12.55
N LYS A 28 -9.86 3.74 -11.30
CA LYS A 28 -8.90 3.17 -10.35
C LYS A 28 -8.09 2.15 -11.15
N PRO A 29 -6.73 2.20 -11.12
CA PRO A 29 -5.94 1.15 -11.72
C PRO A 29 -6.52 -0.17 -11.24
N ALA A 30 -6.80 -1.09 -12.17
CA ALA A 30 -7.18 -2.44 -11.79
C ALA A 30 -6.02 -2.97 -10.96
N VAL A 31 -6.18 -2.96 -9.63
CA VAL A 31 -5.19 -3.52 -8.71
C VAL A 31 -5.04 -4.96 -9.16
N ASN A 32 -3.87 -5.32 -9.67
CA ASN A 32 -3.56 -6.69 -9.99
C ASN A 32 -3.74 -7.52 -8.70
N LEU A 33 -4.85 -8.25 -8.62
CA LEU A 33 -5.27 -9.01 -7.43
C LEU A 33 -4.42 -10.27 -7.23
N GLU A 34 -3.56 -10.58 -8.20
CA GLU A 34 -2.53 -11.59 -8.10
C GLU A 34 -1.33 -10.98 -7.33
N ALA A 35 -1.57 -10.45 -6.12
CA ALA A 35 -0.55 -9.99 -5.18
C ALA A 35 0.31 -11.18 -4.70
N VAL A 36 0.99 -11.81 -5.65
CA VAL A 36 1.60 -13.12 -5.59
C VAL A 36 3.10 -12.91 -5.56
N LEU A 37 3.74 -13.61 -4.63
CA LEU A 37 5.19 -13.63 -4.50
C LEU A 37 5.82 -14.65 -5.45
N PRO A 38 7.10 -14.46 -5.79
CA PRO A 38 7.93 -15.52 -6.37
C PRO A 38 7.89 -16.82 -5.55
N PRO A 39 8.29 -17.95 -6.15
CA PRO A 39 8.48 -19.21 -5.44
C PRO A 39 9.35 -19.03 -4.17
N GLN A 40 9.02 -19.76 -3.12
CA GLN A 40 9.71 -19.69 -1.82
C GLN A 40 11.24 -19.83 -1.94
N SER A 41 11.73 -20.62 -2.89
CA SER A 41 13.16 -20.84 -3.15
C SER A 41 13.92 -19.58 -3.60
N LEU A 42 13.22 -18.54 -4.03
CA LEU A 42 13.80 -17.25 -4.45
C LEU A 42 13.59 -16.14 -3.41
N LEU A 43 12.93 -16.44 -2.28
CA LEU A 43 12.63 -15.46 -1.24
C LEU A 43 13.69 -15.48 -0.15
N ARG A 44 13.91 -14.32 0.46
CA ARG A 44 14.82 -14.18 1.60
C ARG A 44 14.21 -14.77 2.88
N GLU A 45 15.06 -15.12 3.84
CA GLU A 45 14.64 -15.72 5.11
C GLU A 45 13.64 -14.86 5.91
N ASP A 46 13.82 -13.55 5.92
CA ASP A 46 12.92 -12.63 6.63
C ASP A 46 11.55 -12.53 5.94
N THR A 47 11.52 -12.62 4.61
CA THR A 47 10.28 -12.74 3.83
C THR A 47 9.55 -14.03 4.19
N LEU A 48 10.27 -15.16 4.24
CA LEU A 48 9.70 -16.46 4.64
C LEU A 48 9.20 -16.43 6.09
N THR A 49 9.95 -15.81 6.99
CA THR A 49 9.56 -15.61 8.39
C THR A 49 8.25 -14.84 8.50
N ALA A 50 8.14 -13.71 7.80
CA ALA A 50 6.94 -12.89 7.77
C ALA A 50 5.73 -13.63 7.15
N LEU A 51 5.97 -14.48 6.14
CA LEU A 51 4.92 -15.26 5.47
C LEU A 51 4.38 -16.39 6.33
N ASN A 52 5.28 -17.14 6.95
CA ASN A 52 4.96 -18.34 7.73
C ASN A 52 4.51 -18.00 9.17
N HIS A 53 4.58 -16.73 9.56
CA HIS A 53 4.16 -16.28 10.88
C HIS A 53 2.68 -16.56 11.14
N ASP A 54 2.39 -17.27 12.24
CA ASP A 54 1.03 -17.52 12.71
C ASP A 54 0.47 -16.27 13.41
N ARG A 55 -0.24 -15.46 12.62
CA ARG A 55 -0.94 -14.26 13.08
C ARG A 55 -2.10 -14.55 14.03
N ASN A 56 -2.68 -15.76 14.00
CA ASN A 56 -3.78 -16.12 14.90
C ASN A 56 -3.23 -16.35 16.31
N GLN A 57 -2.10 -17.08 16.40
CA GLN A 57 -1.43 -17.33 17.67
C GLN A 57 -0.85 -16.05 18.27
N SER A 58 -0.12 -15.26 17.49
CA SER A 58 0.53 -14.04 18.02
C SER A 58 -0.42 -12.86 18.18
N ARG A 59 -1.57 -12.89 17.49
CA ARG A 59 -2.50 -11.77 17.33
C ARG A 59 -1.82 -10.49 16.81
N LEU A 60 -0.76 -10.60 16.01
CA LEU A 60 -0.08 -9.45 15.37
C LEU A 60 -0.53 -9.34 13.91
N PRO A 61 -1.61 -8.59 13.60
CA PRO A 61 -2.20 -8.60 12.26
C PRO A 61 -1.29 -7.98 11.19
N TYR A 62 -0.35 -7.13 11.58
CA TYR A 62 0.55 -6.42 10.67
C TYR A 62 1.70 -7.27 10.14
N VAL A 63 2.04 -8.39 10.79
CA VAL A 63 3.14 -9.27 10.38
C VAL A 63 2.83 -9.89 9.01
N GLY A 64 3.77 -9.77 8.07
CA GLY A 64 3.60 -10.23 6.70
C GLY A 64 4.43 -9.47 5.67
N VAL A 65 4.21 -9.82 4.40
CA VAL A 65 4.84 -9.17 3.25
C VAL A 65 3.82 -8.25 2.59
N TRP A 66 4.23 -7.02 2.33
CA TRP A 66 3.36 -5.96 1.87
C TRP A 66 3.98 -5.21 0.69
N ALA A 67 3.17 -4.80 -0.27
CA ALA A 67 3.59 -4.00 -1.41
C ALA A 67 2.54 -2.95 -1.78
N THR A 68 2.89 -1.88 -2.49
CA THR A 68 1.90 -0.87 -2.92
C THR A 68 0.89 -1.40 -3.93
N ASP A 69 1.21 -2.49 -4.62
CA ASP A 69 0.43 -3.11 -5.69
C ASP A 69 0.86 -4.57 -5.90
N GLY A 70 0.12 -5.32 -6.72
CA GLY A 70 0.38 -6.73 -6.99
C GLY A 70 1.65 -6.98 -7.81
N ASP A 71 1.99 -6.09 -8.74
CA ASP A 71 3.18 -6.24 -9.59
C ASP A 71 4.46 -6.20 -8.74
N LYS A 72 4.47 -5.34 -7.72
CA LYS A 72 5.56 -5.31 -6.73
C LYS A 72 5.64 -6.54 -5.85
N CYS A 73 4.54 -7.26 -5.61
CA CYS A 73 4.62 -8.57 -4.97
C CYS A 73 5.42 -9.55 -5.84
N ALA A 74 5.19 -9.55 -7.16
CA ALA A 74 5.89 -10.45 -8.09
C ALA A 74 7.39 -10.14 -8.20
N MET A 75 7.83 -8.94 -7.85
CA MET A 75 9.24 -8.52 -7.86
C MET A 75 9.99 -8.80 -6.55
N MET A 76 9.29 -9.22 -5.49
CA MET A 76 9.86 -9.36 -4.16
C MET A 76 11.12 -10.22 -4.15
N ASP A 77 12.17 -9.68 -3.54
CA ASP A 77 13.49 -10.30 -3.40
C ASP A 77 14.21 -10.66 -4.71
N GLN A 78 13.67 -10.31 -5.89
CA GLN A 78 14.33 -10.52 -7.18
C GLN A 78 15.26 -9.37 -7.55
N THR A 79 14.90 -8.15 -7.16
CA THR A 79 15.65 -6.94 -7.48
C THR A 79 15.41 -5.86 -6.42
N ALA A 80 16.20 -4.79 -6.44
CA ALA A 80 16.00 -3.64 -5.58
C ALA A 80 14.90 -2.74 -6.17
N PHE A 81 13.83 -2.49 -5.40
CA PHE A 81 12.76 -1.57 -5.76
C PHE A 81 12.12 -0.93 -4.53
N GLN A 82 11.30 0.10 -4.73
CA GLN A 82 10.60 0.81 -3.66
C GLN A 82 9.12 0.42 -3.55
N GLY A 83 8.52 0.66 -2.39
CA GLY A 83 7.10 0.41 -2.15
C GLY A 83 6.78 -1.02 -1.74
N PHE A 84 7.70 -1.67 -1.02
CA PHE A 84 7.42 -2.88 -0.26
C PHE A 84 7.78 -2.68 1.22
N ALA A 85 7.24 -3.56 2.06
CA ALA A 85 7.60 -3.74 3.45
C ALA A 85 7.49 -5.22 3.81
N VAL A 86 8.59 -5.82 4.25
CA VAL A 86 8.58 -7.13 4.91
C VAL A 86 8.59 -6.86 6.40
N ILE A 87 7.54 -7.29 7.11
CA ILE A 87 7.36 -7.00 8.53
C ILE A 87 7.35 -8.33 9.29
N THR A 88 8.37 -8.56 10.11
CA THR A 88 8.42 -9.62 11.13
C THR A 88 7.87 -9.06 12.45
N PRO A 89 7.73 -9.87 13.51
CA PRO A 89 7.27 -9.36 14.81
C PRO A 89 8.12 -8.21 15.38
N ASP A 90 9.42 -8.20 15.08
CA ASP A 90 10.45 -7.36 15.70
C ASP A 90 11.27 -6.53 14.69
N SER A 91 10.98 -6.65 13.39
CA SER A 91 11.71 -5.94 12.35
C SER A 91 10.86 -5.60 11.14
N MET A 92 11.31 -4.60 10.39
CA MET A 92 10.76 -4.25 9.10
C MET A 92 11.87 -3.97 8.10
N ARG A 93 11.90 -4.71 6.99
CA ARG A 93 12.75 -4.41 5.84
C ARG A 93 11.98 -3.64 4.77
N ARG A 94 12.64 -2.64 4.20
CA ARG A 94 12.22 -1.86 3.03
C ARG A 94 13.39 -1.71 2.05
N SER A 95 13.14 -1.11 0.89
CA SER A 95 14.04 -0.95 -0.27
C SER A 95 15.54 -0.88 0.05
N ALA A 96 15.96 0.05 0.91
CA ALA A 96 17.37 0.28 1.26
C ALA A 96 17.59 0.40 2.78
N GLU A 97 16.66 -0.11 3.57
CA GLU A 97 16.62 0.11 5.02
C GLU A 97 16.04 -1.10 5.76
N THR A 98 16.58 -1.38 6.94
CA THR A 98 16.01 -2.35 7.88
C THR A 98 15.85 -1.67 9.24
N CYS A 99 14.65 -1.77 9.80
CA CYS A 99 14.30 -1.23 11.10
C CYS A 99 14.07 -2.36 12.09
N THR A 100 14.52 -2.20 13.32
CA THR A 100 14.24 -3.11 14.45
C THR A 100 13.41 -2.38 15.49
N PHE A 101 12.47 -3.06 16.12
CA PHE A 101 11.55 -2.50 17.12
C PHE A 101 11.06 -3.58 18.09
N GLU A 102 10.53 -3.14 19.23
CA GLU A 102 9.77 -4.02 20.11
C GLU A 102 8.44 -4.40 19.48
N GLN A 103 7.99 -5.63 19.76
CA GLN A 103 6.73 -6.13 19.20
C GLN A 103 5.55 -5.24 19.63
N GLY A 104 4.72 -4.86 18.65
CA GLY A 104 3.50 -4.10 18.92
C GLY A 104 2.48 -4.87 19.76
N GLN A 105 1.52 -4.15 20.35
CA GLN A 105 0.48 -4.74 21.19
C GLN A 105 -0.40 -5.75 20.41
N PRO A 106 -0.55 -6.99 20.91
CA PRO A 106 -1.42 -8.00 20.31
C PRO A 106 -2.87 -7.54 20.17
N GLY A 107 -3.47 -7.80 19.01
CA GLY A 107 -4.87 -7.53 18.69
C GLY A 107 -5.18 -6.09 18.27
N SER A 108 -4.20 -5.18 18.28
CA SER A 108 -4.45 -3.78 17.89
C SER A 108 -4.52 -3.63 16.36
N PRO A 109 -5.54 -2.92 15.81
CA PRO A 109 -5.59 -2.58 14.39
C PRO A 109 -4.66 -1.43 14.03
N TYR A 110 -4.12 -0.70 15.02
CA TYR A 110 -3.17 0.38 14.82
C TYR A 110 -2.02 0.27 15.82
N VAL A 111 -0.78 0.28 15.34
CA VAL A 111 0.41 0.25 16.19
C VAL A 111 1.36 1.38 15.83
N ARG A 112 1.96 1.96 16.87
CA ARG A 112 3.11 2.85 16.77
C ARG A 112 4.31 2.11 17.33
N LEU A 113 5.37 2.01 16.53
CA LEU A 113 6.57 1.27 16.87
C LEU A 113 7.74 2.23 16.88
N GLU A 114 8.40 2.36 18.03
CA GLU A 114 9.67 3.08 18.13
C GLU A 114 10.76 2.18 17.54
N ALA A 115 11.29 2.58 16.39
CA ALA A 115 12.18 1.75 15.60
C ALA A 115 13.55 2.37 15.42
N THR A 116 14.58 1.52 15.44
CA THR A 116 15.94 1.87 15.07
C THR A 116 16.19 1.38 13.65
N CYS A 117 16.35 2.30 12.70
CA CYS A 117 16.47 2.01 11.28
C CYS A 117 17.89 2.22 10.76
N LYS A 118 18.45 1.19 10.13
CA LYS A 118 19.76 1.20 9.48
C LYS A 118 19.60 1.31 7.96
N ALA A 119 20.04 2.44 7.41
CA ALA A 119 20.08 2.66 5.96
C ALA A 119 21.37 2.08 5.34
N ARG A 120 21.37 1.90 4.01
CA ARG A 120 22.59 1.60 3.24
C ARG A 120 23.66 2.67 3.55
N GLY A 121 24.85 2.23 3.96
CA GLY A 121 25.93 3.13 4.43
C GLY A 121 26.08 3.22 5.96
N ASN A 122 25.48 2.30 6.72
CA ASN A 122 25.59 2.17 8.18
C ASN A 122 25.07 3.37 9.00
N LYS A 123 24.31 4.29 8.38
CA LYS A 123 23.63 5.35 9.11
C LYS A 123 22.43 4.77 9.84
N THR A 124 22.45 4.89 11.15
CA THR A 124 21.36 4.48 12.04
C THR A 124 20.53 5.69 12.45
N THR A 125 19.21 5.58 12.40
CA THR A 125 18.27 6.64 12.80
C THR A 125 17.09 6.05 13.56
N SER A 126 16.72 6.68 14.67
CA SER A 126 15.50 6.32 15.40
C SER A 126 14.30 7.06 14.82
N ARG A 127 13.17 6.37 14.67
CA ARG A 127 11.89 6.98 14.26
C ARG A 127 10.69 6.16 14.69
N THR A 128 9.56 6.82 14.83
CA THR A 128 8.26 6.15 15.01
C THR A 128 7.71 5.67 13.67
N LEU A 129 7.36 4.39 13.60
CA LEU A 129 6.61 3.78 12.49
C LEU A 129 5.14 3.67 12.88
N GLY A 130 4.23 4.15 12.03
CA GLY A 130 2.80 3.95 12.19
C GLY A 130 2.30 2.86 11.26
N ILE A 131 1.65 1.83 11.79
CA ILE A 131 1.04 0.77 10.99
C ILE A 131 -0.44 0.69 11.32
N GLN A 132 -1.29 0.90 10.32
CA GLN A 132 -2.74 0.79 10.43
C GLN A 132 -3.26 -0.34 9.55
N MET A 133 -3.93 -1.32 10.12
CA MET A 133 -4.66 -2.32 9.36
C MET A 133 -5.93 -1.69 8.79
N LEU A 134 -6.07 -1.72 7.46
CA LEU A 134 -7.30 -1.29 6.77
C LEU A 134 -8.25 -2.46 6.58
N SER A 135 -7.70 -3.67 6.40
CA SER A 135 -8.39 -4.95 6.37
C SER A 135 -7.39 -6.08 6.64
N SER A 136 -7.82 -7.35 6.60
CA SER A 136 -6.87 -8.48 6.67
C SER A 136 -5.86 -8.51 5.51
N ARG A 137 -6.17 -7.85 4.38
CA ARG A 137 -5.37 -7.84 3.15
C ARG A 137 -4.77 -6.48 2.80
N GLN A 138 -5.04 -5.44 3.58
CA GLN A 138 -4.53 -4.09 3.33
C GLN A 138 -4.06 -3.42 4.61
N LEU A 139 -2.95 -2.70 4.53
CA LEU A 139 -2.48 -1.81 5.60
C LEU A 139 -2.13 -0.44 5.05
N ALA A 140 -2.02 0.54 5.93
CA ALA A 140 -1.41 1.83 5.67
C ALA A 140 -0.16 1.97 6.55
N LEU A 141 0.96 2.33 5.92
CA LEU A 141 2.26 2.48 6.57
C LEU A 141 2.70 3.94 6.56
N THR A 142 3.00 4.47 7.74
CA THR A 142 3.62 5.78 7.94
C THR A 142 5.04 5.58 8.43
N THR A 143 6.04 5.98 7.64
CA THR A 143 7.46 5.78 7.99
C THR A 143 8.19 7.05 8.39
N ALA A 144 7.51 8.21 8.36
CA ALA A 144 8.05 9.47 8.81
C ALA A 144 6.91 10.41 9.25
N PRO A 145 7.12 11.24 10.29
CA PRO A 145 6.16 12.24 10.71
C PRO A 145 5.82 13.20 9.57
N GLY A 146 4.55 13.58 9.45
CA GLY A 146 4.08 14.53 8.43
C GLY A 146 3.89 13.95 7.02
N ASN A 147 4.38 12.74 6.75
CA ASN A 147 4.12 12.06 5.47
C ASN A 147 2.78 11.32 5.48
N PRO A 148 2.02 11.33 4.37
CA PRO A 148 0.78 10.58 4.27
C PRO A 148 1.05 9.07 4.41
N PRO A 149 0.16 8.30 5.07
CA PRO A 149 0.25 6.86 5.10
C PRO A 149 0.23 6.26 3.68
N THR A 150 1.11 5.31 3.41
CA THR A 150 1.14 4.58 2.14
C THR A 150 0.28 3.34 2.26
N ALA A 151 -0.78 3.24 1.46
CA ALA A 151 -1.61 2.03 1.39
C ALA A 151 -0.84 0.88 0.70
N MET A 152 -0.97 -0.33 1.23
CA MET A 152 -0.27 -1.52 0.78
C MET A 152 -1.20 -2.72 0.76
N VAL A 153 -1.01 -3.60 -0.21
CA VAL A 153 -1.67 -4.91 -0.32
C VAL A 153 -0.79 -5.99 0.28
N ARG A 154 -1.41 -6.99 0.92
CA ARG A 154 -0.71 -8.16 1.45
C ARG A 154 -0.32 -9.08 0.30
N CYS A 155 0.97 -9.38 0.18
CA CYS A 155 1.47 -10.38 -0.75
C CYS A 155 1.26 -11.79 -0.20
N ARG A 156 0.99 -12.75 -1.09
CA ARG A 156 0.75 -14.16 -0.76
C ARG A 156 1.60 -15.07 -1.64
N LEU A 157 1.92 -16.25 -1.13
CA LEU A 157 2.39 -17.33 -1.99
C LEU A 157 1.21 -17.94 -2.75
N LEU A 158 1.48 -18.45 -3.95
CA LEU A 158 0.56 -19.39 -4.57
C LEU A 158 0.59 -20.70 -3.79
N PRO A 159 -0.56 -21.36 -3.59
CA PRO A 159 -0.58 -22.73 -3.10
C PRO A 159 0.29 -23.59 -4.02
N THR A 160 1.24 -24.33 -3.44
CA THR A 160 1.97 -25.34 -4.20
C THR A 160 0.95 -26.34 -4.77
N PRO A 161 0.96 -26.64 -6.07
CA PRO A 161 0.09 -27.68 -6.62
C PRO A 161 0.33 -28.96 -5.82
N GLN A 162 -0.72 -29.48 -5.17
CA GLN A 162 -0.58 -30.78 -4.52
C GLN A 162 -0.39 -31.83 -5.61
N PRO A 163 0.60 -32.74 -5.48
CA PRO A 163 0.72 -33.85 -6.41
C PRO A 163 -0.61 -34.59 -6.41
N VAL A 164 -1.23 -34.70 -7.58
CA VAL A 164 -2.46 -35.47 -7.77
C VAL A 164 -2.10 -36.90 -7.39
N SER A 165 -2.54 -37.33 -6.21
CA SER A 165 -2.30 -38.69 -5.73
C SER A 165 -2.95 -39.63 -6.73
N GLY A 166 -2.11 -40.24 -7.58
CA GLY A 166 -2.51 -41.29 -8.50
C GLY A 166 -3.08 -42.42 -7.66
N ARG A 167 -4.40 -42.51 -7.66
CA ARG A 167 -5.09 -43.67 -7.12
C ARG A 167 -4.82 -44.83 -8.09
N PRO A 168 -4.31 -45.98 -7.63
CA PRO A 168 -4.05 -47.14 -8.49
C PRO A 168 -5.32 -47.68 -9.13
#